data_AF-R0D403-F1
#
_entry.id   AF-R0D403-F1
#
_cell.length_a   1.000
_cell.length_b   1.000
_cell.length_c   1.000
_cell.angle_alpha   90.00
_cell.angle_beta   90.00
_cell.angle_gamma   90.00
#
_symmetry.space_group_name_H-M   'P 1'
#
loop_
_entity.id
_entity.type
_entity.pdbx_description
1 polymer ?
#
loop_
_entity_poly.entity_id
_entity_poly.type
_entity_poly.pdbx_seq_one_letter_code
_entity_poly.pdbx_strand_id
1 'polypeptide(L)'
;MENRCEKCEFLDIDYEWDDEANDEVNIYQCQKENEVGLQVHGIGCPYFKEFIAPEYIEKDTECDKCDILPMCIANGNCVEVTTSMDSRRHYILGFCAICDK
;
A
#
# COMPACT_ATOMS: atom_id res chain seq x y z
N MET A 1 18.15 -6.22 -21.94
CA MET A 1 17.24 -5.68 -20.92
C MET A 1 18.02 -4.62 -20.17
N GLU A 2 17.53 -3.39 -20.16
CA GLU A 2 18.16 -2.31 -19.38
C GLU A 2 17.63 -2.38 -17.95
N ASN A 3 18.51 -2.75 -17.01
CA ASN A 3 18.21 -2.81 -15.57
C ASN A 3 18.03 -1.39 -15.02
N ARG A 4 16.81 -0.84 -15.11
CA ARG A 4 16.46 0.47 -14.56
C ARG A 4 16.07 0.33 -13.10
N CYS A 5 16.76 1.01 -12.19
CA CYS A 5 16.49 0.94 -10.75
C CYS A 5 15.08 1.37 -10.34
N GLU A 6 14.40 2.19 -11.15
CA GLU A 6 12.97 2.52 -11.01
C GLU A 6 12.05 1.29 -10.90
N LYS A 7 12.48 0.15 -11.44
CA LYS A 7 11.74 -1.11 -11.43
C LYS A 7 12.28 -2.11 -10.41
N CYS A 8 13.20 -1.71 -9.54
CA CYS A 8 13.84 -2.62 -8.59
C CYS A 8 12.95 -2.81 -7.35
N GLU A 9 12.82 -4.03 -6.83
CA GLU A 9 12.11 -4.30 -5.56
C GLU A 9 12.77 -3.64 -4.34
N PHE A 10 14.04 -3.26 -4.46
CA PHE A 10 14.80 -2.59 -3.41
C PHE A 10 14.76 -1.08 -3.51
N LEU A 11 14.06 -0.53 -4.52
CA LEU A 11 13.88 0.91 -4.63
C LEU A 11 12.89 1.38 -3.57
N ASP A 12 13.31 2.38 -2.83
CA ASP A 12 12.47 3.15 -1.93
C ASP A 12 12.52 4.62 -2.31
N ILE A 13 11.39 5.30 -2.18
CA ILE A 13 11.27 6.73 -2.52
C ILE A 13 10.81 7.43 -1.25
N ASP A 14 11.72 8.19 -0.68
CA ASP A 14 11.44 9.08 0.44
C ASP A 14 11.17 10.50 -0.10
N TYR A 15 10.68 11.38 0.76
CA TYR A 15 10.38 12.76 0.44
C TYR A 15 11.09 13.68 1.43
N GLU A 16 11.92 14.58 0.91
CA GLU A 16 12.62 15.58 1.72
C GLU A 16 12.21 16.98 1.27
N TRP A 17 12.04 17.88 2.22
CA TRP A 17 11.74 19.28 1.92
C TRP A 17 12.99 19.98 1.36
N ASP A 18 12.88 20.55 0.16
CA ASP A 18 13.94 21.35 -0.47
C ASP A 18 13.60 22.85 -0.35
N ASP A 19 14.41 23.59 0.41
CA ASP A 19 14.21 25.02 0.66
C ASP A 19 14.41 25.89 -0.59
N GLU A 20 15.21 25.45 -1.58
CA GLU A 20 15.44 26.19 -2.82
C GLU A 20 14.27 26.02 -3.80
N ALA A 21 13.76 24.80 -3.93
CA ALA A 21 12.55 24.49 -4.68
C ALA A 21 11.27 24.97 -3.96
N ASN A 22 11.35 25.16 -2.64
CA ASN A 22 10.21 25.42 -1.76
C ASN A 22 9.09 24.38 -1.96
N ASP A 23 9.50 23.10 -2.05
CA ASP A 23 8.62 21.96 -2.29
C ASP A 23 9.24 20.66 -1.74
N GLU A 24 8.43 19.61 -1.61
CA GLU A 24 8.92 18.26 -1.29
C GLU A 24 9.48 17.59 -2.54
N VAL A 25 10.71 17.09 -2.46
CA VAL A 25 11.41 16.41 -3.55
C VAL A 25 11.63 14.93 -3.24
N ASN A 26 11.54 14.11 -4.28
CA ASN A 26 11.77 12.67 -4.17
C ASN A 26 13.26 12.36 -3.92
N ILE A 27 13.52 11.60 -2.87
CA ILE A 27 14.82 11.01 -2.57
C ILE A 27 14.75 9.52 -2.85
N TYR A 28 15.44 9.09 -3.90
CA TYR A 28 15.48 7.68 -4.31
C TYR A 28 16.59 6.95 -3.54
N GLN A 29 16.22 5.88 -2.83
CA GLN A 29 17.11 5.11 -1.95
C GLN A 29 17.11 3.62 -2.35
N CYS A 30 18.23 2.93 -2.13
CA CYS A 30 18.33 1.49 -2.29
C CYS A 30 18.30 0.81 -0.91
N GLN A 31 17.24 0.09 -0.59
CA GLN A 31 17.06 -0.56 0.72
C GLN A 31 17.81 -1.90 0.86
N LYS A 32 18.63 -2.26 -0.13
CA LYS A 32 19.43 -3.48 -0.05
C LYS A 32 20.61 -3.26 0.92
N GLU A 33 20.71 -4.11 1.94
CA GLU A 33 21.80 -4.12 2.94
C GLU A 33 21.89 -2.87 3.84
N ASN A 34 20.81 -2.09 3.96
CA ASN A 34 20.79 -0.82 4.71
C ASN A 34 21.85 0.19 4.22
N GLU A 35 22.32 0.08 2.98
CA GLU A 35 23.19 1.10 2.39
C GLU A 35 22.30 2.31 2.07
N VAL A 36 22.22 3.25 3.01
CA VAL A 36 21.58 4.55 2.83
C VAL A 36 22.46 5.40 1.90
N GLY A 37 22.57 4.98 0.64
CA GLY A 37 23.33 5.63 -0.41
C GLY A 37 22.39 6.35 -1.36
N LEU A 38 22.51 7.68 -1.42
CA LEU A 38 21.80 8.62 -2.31
C LEU A 38 22.12 8.45 -3.81
N GLN A 39 22.72 7.34 -4.22
CA GLN A 39 23.06 7.09 -5.61
C GLN A 39 22.10 6.07 -6.17
N VAL A 40 21.08 6.56 -6.86
CA VAL A 40 20.29 5.77 -7.80
C VAL A 40 21.28 5.14 -8.79
N HIS A 41 21.68 3.90 -8.53
CA HIS A 41 22.61 3.21 -9.41
C HIS A 41 21.95 3.11 -10.78
N GLY A 42 22.58 3.71 -11.79
CA GLY A 42 22.08 3.68 -13.16
C GLY A 42 22.02 2.25 -13.73
N ILE A 43 21.90 2.19 -15.06
CA ILE A 43 21.93 0.95 -15.84
C ILE A 43 23.06 0.04 -15.33
N GLY A 44 22.70 -1.16 -14.85
CA GLY A 44 23.66 -2.16 -14.40
C GLY A 44 23.75 -2.43 -12.90
N CYS A 45 22.72 -2.07 -12.12
CA CYS A 45 22.63 -2.43 -10.69
C CYS A 45 22.85 -3.96 -10.48
N PRO A 46 23.86 -4.37 -9.68
CA PRO A 46 24.19 -5.79 -9.47
C PRO A 46 23.15 -6.51 -8.61
N TYR A 47 22.36 -5.77 -7.85
CA TYR A 47 21.29 -6.27 -7.00
C TYR A 47 19.90 -6.12 -7.66
N PHE A 48 19.84 -5.76 -8.94
CA PHE A 48 18.56 -5.52 -9.60
C PHE A 48 17.68 -6.78 -9.54
N LYS A 49 16.50 -6.62 -8.93
CA LYS A 49 15.42 -7.58 -9.01
C LYS A 49 14.16 -6.83 -9.40
N GLU A 50 13.62 -7.18 -10.58
CA GLU A 50 12.41 -6.53 -11.09
C GLU A 50 11.27 -6.72 -10.08
N PHE A 51 10.69 -5.60 -9.65
CA PHE A 51 9.49 -5.59 -8.84
C PHE A 51 8.31 -6.02 -9.70
N ILE A 52 7.79 -7.20 -9.40
CA ILE A 52 6.54 -7.69 -9.95
C ILE A 52 5.51 -7.52 -8.84
N ALA A 53 4.68 -6.48 -8.96
CA ALA A 53 3.57 -6.29 -8.05
C ALA A 53 2.70 -7.55 -8.06
N PRO A 54 2.42 -8.17 -6.91
CA PRO A 54 1.50 -9.30 -6.87
C PRO A 54 0.13 -8.86 -7.38
N GLU A 55 -0.56 -9.74 -8.08
CA GLU A 55 -1.95 -9.50 -8.47
C GLU A 55 -2.81 -9.26 -7.22
N TYR A 56 -3.63 -8.21 -7.25
CA TYR A 56 -4.55 -7.94 -6.16
C TYR A 56 -5.62 -9.04 -6.11
N ILE A 57 -5.65 -9.77 -4.99
CA ILE A 57 -6.71 -10.74 -4.70
C ILE A 57 -7.60 -10.13 -3.63
N GLU A 58 -8.79 -9.71 -4.05
CA GLU A 58 -9.82 -9.19 -3.15
C GLU A 58 -10.18 -10.22 -2.08
N LYS A 59 -10.28 -9.78 -0.83
CA LYS A 59 -10.59 -10.65 0.32
C LYS A 59 -11.82 -10.15 1.04
N ASP A 60 -12.66 -11.09 1.46
CA ASP A 60 -13.70 -10.82 2.44
C ASP A 60 -13.11 -10.38 3.78
N THR A 61 -13.78 -9.42 4.41
CA THR A 61 -13.65 -9.20 5.85
C THR A 61 -14.45 -10.27 6.62
N GLU A 62 -14.28 -10.30 7.95
CA GLU A 62 -15.12 -11.15 8.81
C GLU A 62 -16.60 -10.73 8.78
N CYS A 63 -16.88 -9.44 8.61
CA CYS A 63 -18.24 -8.91 8.57
C CYS A 63 -18.93 -9.23 7.25
N ASP A 64 -18.20 -9.27 6.14
CA ASP A 64 -18.74 -9.61 4.80
C ASP A 64 -19.41 -11.00 4.77
N LYS A 65 -18.92 -11.92 5.60
CA LYS A 65 -19.45 -13.28 5.75
C LYS A 65 -20.51 -13.43 6.85
N CYS A 66 -20.92 -12.32 7.46
CA CYS A 66 -21.79 -12.35 8.63
C CYS A 66 -23.27 -12.29 8.22
N ASP A 67 -24.08 -13.24 8.68
CA ASP A 67 -25.51 -13.31 8.35
C ASP A 67 -26.30 -12.09 8.84
N ILE A 68 -25.83 -11.43 9.92
CA ILE A 68 -26.47 -10.23 10.48
C ILE A 68 -25.92 -8.92 9.89
N LEU A 69 -24.98 -8.97 8.93
CA LEU A 69 -24.39 -7.76 8.31
C LEU A 69 -25.45 -6.75 7.83
N PRO A 70 -26.55 -7.15 7.16
CA PRO A 70 -27.58 -6.19 6.74
C PRO A 70 -28.19 -5.39 7.91
N MET A 71 -28.36 -6.03 9.07
CA MET A 71 -28.84 -5.36 10.28
C MET A 71 -27.77 -4.44 10.88
N CYS A 72 -26.52 -4.88 10.93
CA CYS A 72 -25.41 -4.07 11.43
C CYS A 72 -25.21 -2.80 10.58
N ILE A 73 -25.36 -2.89 9.26
CA ILE A 73 -25.36 -1.74 8.35
C ILE A 73 -26.53 -0.81 8.66
N ALA A 74 -27.75 -1.34 8.80
CA ALA A 74 -28.94 -0.54 9.09
C ALA A 74 -28.87 0.21 10.44
N ASN A 75 -28.22 -0.40 11.43
CA ASN A 75 -28.03 0.17 12.76
C ASN A 75 -26.84 1.15 12.85
N GLY A 76 -26.04 1.29 11.80
CA GLY A 76 -24.83 2.10 11.82
C GLY A 76 -23.68 1.49 12.65
N ASN A 77 -23.70 0.18 12.85
CA ASN A 77 -22.68 -0.55 13.61
C ASN A 77 -21.46 -0.94 12.75
N CYS A 78 -21.48 -0.68 11.44
CA CYS A 78 -20.42 -1.03 10.51
C CYS A 78 -19.83 0.20 9.82
N VAL A 79 -18.56 0.10 9.43
CA VAL A 79 -17.86 1.07 8.59
C VAL A 79 -17.57 0.40 7.25
N GLU A 80 -17.89 1.08 6.15
CA GLU A 80 -17.51 0.64 4.80
C GLU A 80 -16.03 0.95 4.57
N VAL A 81 -15.26 -0.06 4.15
CA VAL A 81 -13.80 0.02 3.90
C VAL A 81 -13.41 -0.34 2.47
N THR A 82 -14.39 -0.29 1.56
CA THR A 82 -14.20 -0.53 0.13
C THR A 82 -13.14 0.40 -0.44
N THR A 83 -12.16 -0.17 -1.15
CA THR A 83 -11.13 0.54 -1.88
C THR A 83 -11.44 0.58 -3.38
N SER A 84 -10.69 1.38 -4.14
CA SER A 84 -10.83 1.45 -5.60
C SER A 84 -10.45 0.16 -6.34
N MET A 85 -9.78 -0.78 -5.67
CA MET A 85 -9.40 -2.08 -6.23
C MET A 85 -10.47 -3.16 -6.03
N ASP A 86 -11.48 -2.89 -5.20
CA ASP A 86 -12.51 -3.87 -4.85
C ASP A 86 -13.68 -3.87 -5.84
N SER A 87 -14.19 -5.07 -6.12
CA SER A 87 -15.34 -5.30 -7.01
C SER A 87 -16.69 -5.22 -6.30
N ARG A 88 -16.69 -5.25 -4.97
CA ARG A 88 -17.88 -5.17 -4.11
C ARG A 88 -17.57 -4.39 -2.84
N ARG A 89 -18.61 -4.15 -2.06
CA ARG A 89 -18.47 -3.43 -0.79
C ARG A 89 -17.96 -4.34 0.31
N HIS A 90 -17.08 -3.77 1.12
CA HIS A 90 -16.49 -4.43 2.28
C HIS A 90 -16.80 -3.66 3.55
N TYR A 91 -17.10 -4.38 4.62
CA TYR A 91 -17.50 -3.78 5.89
C TYR A 91 -16.63 -4.27 7.04
N ILE A 92 -16.41 -3.43 8.04
CA ILE A 92 -15.84 -3.84 9.33
C ILE A 92 -16.74 -3.34 10.47
N LEU A 93 -16.52 -3.87 11.68
CA LEU A 93 -17.19 -3.38 12.88
C LEU A 93 -16.76 -1.92 13.13
N GLY A 94 -17.74 -1.05 13.35
CA GLY A 94 -17.52 0.35 13.64
C GLY A 94 -16.82 0.56 14.98
N PHE A 95 -16.11 1.68 15.11
CA PHE A 95 -15.42 2.01 16.36
C PHE A 95 -16.44 2.15 17.51
N CYS A 96 -16.17 1.47 18.63
CA CYS A 96 -17.07 1.35 19.78
C CYS A 96 -18.40 0.60 19.54
N ALA A 97 -18.62 -0.02 18.37
CA ALA A 97 -19.77 -0.89 18.17
C ALA A 97 -19.54 -2.23 18.89
N ILE A 98 -20.59 -2.75 19.53
CA ILE A 98 -20.57 -4.09 20.12
C ILE A 98 -21.04 -5.07 19.05
N CYS A 99 -20.30 -6.15 18.87
CA CYS A 99 -20.71 -7.22 17.96
C CYS A 99 -21.77 -8.08 18.66
N ASP A 100 -22.97 -8.13 18.08
CA ASP A 100 -24.11 -8.90 18.59
C ASP A 100 -24.17 -10.33 18.00
N LYS A 101 -23.05 -10.82 17.46
CA LYS A 101 -22.93 -12.16 16.86
C LYS A 101 -22.84 -13.27 17.90
#